data_AF-A0A9P9ITN4-F1
#
_entry.id   AF-A0A9P9ITN4-F1
#
_cell.length_a   1.000
_cell.length_b   1.000
_cell.length_c   1.000
_cell.angle_alpha   90.00
_cell.angle_beta   90.00
_cell.angle_gamma   90.00
#
_symmetry.space_group_name_H-M   'P 1'
#
loop_
_entity.id
_entity.type
_entity.pdbx_description
1 polymer ?
#
loop_
_entity_poly.entity_id
_entity_poly.type
_entity_poly.pdbx_seq_one_letter_code
_entity_poly.pdbx_strand_id
1 'polypeptide(L)'
;MPRTESLSNLTFLEMESLPTEVLLYIFESLQESFSPKSSPNESSKNLAQVCLTCRRFQDIATPLLYRDIDLYSPSRVARLLDTLILHPNLINHVKKVRRRRYFRALAFDSDDGAFSKLFQGEGNIFTKELPPAIERLLYKFQKHEDTIISRLNYSDDPIFAILIFLLPQLEDLSCMIAANFWLEGLGCSGSGKISDTIDSFQNLRSLCVELRGSEVKAAEIPLLFRMPTLVDLTIIGFGSWCRDAWHIPHKQEDWPVRSATIERLTLTVSYCHVDIVSSAVRTCKALKSFQCTGTANPSPRNQQYYTILSSVLLEHADTLKTLVLNDTQLGFSSFHYERIMSTNNFVSLETFELPFYMLVGWDNQPHEKIERFIPPKITTLMLDVPQESADRISGRCFDWFFLALCRACLAGQFLALKKICIRYHETLSGSLELGLDFVKLREMFLACDVSFDVCVYILHQAEMKRRKCSHTVIYTVSMIS
;
A
#
# COMPACT_ATOMS: atom_id res chain seq x y z
N MET A 1 -10.53 -41.20 30.97
CA MET A 1 -9.89 -40.74 29.72
C MET A 1 -10.70 -41.28 28.56
N PRO A 2 -11.31 -40.43 27.72
CA PRO A 2 -12.04 -40.90 26.56
C PRO A 2 -11.05 -41.41 25.51
N ARG A 3 -11.33 -42.57 24.93
CA ARG A 3 -10.57 -43.14 23.81
C ARG A 3 -10.69 -42.17 22.64
N THR A 4 -9.55 -41.65 22.19
CA THR A 4 -9.41 -41.06 20.85
C THR A 4 -9.61 -42.19 19.85
N GLU A 5 -10.86 -42.42 19.45
CA GLU A 5 -11.16 -43.22 18.27
C GLU A 5 -10.45 -42.57 17.08
N SER A 6 -9.62 -43.35 16.42
CA SER A 6 -8.78 -42.88 15.34
C SER A 6 -9.66 -42.45 14.16
N LEU A 7 -9.53 -41.18 13.76
CA LEU A 7 -10.06 -40.61 12.51
C LEU A 7 -9.56 -41.33 11.23
N SER A 8 -8.85 -42.45 11.35
CA SER A 8 -8.22 -43.20 10.27
C SER A 8 -9.19 -44.02 9.41
N ASN A 9 -10.49 -44.05 9.74
CA ASN A 9 -11.49 -44.87 9.05
C ASN A 9 -12.56 -44.07 8.28
N LEU A 10 -12.37 -42.75 8.07
CA LEU A 10 -13.05 -42.07 6.97
C LEU A 10 -12.53 -42.70 5.67
N THR A 11 -13.23 -43.70 5.18
CA THR A 11 -12.83 -44.42 3.96
C THR A 11 -12.83 -43.44 2.79
N PHE A 12 -11.88 -43.58 1.86
CA PHE A 12 -11.76 -42.72 0.67
C PHE A 12 -13.08 -42.57 -0.11
N LEU A 13 -13.96 -43.58 -0.01
CA LEU A 13 -15.33 -43.62 -0.54
C LEU A 13 -16.26 -42.55 0.06
N GLU A 14 -16.07 -42.13 1.31
CA GLU A 14 -16.90 -41.12 1.96
C GLU A 14 -16.55 -39.70 1.46
N MET A 15 -15.28 -39.42 1.19
CA MET A 15 -14.86 -38.11 0.68
C MET A 15 -15.31 -37.85 -0.77
N GLU A 16 -15.32 -38.88 -1.62
CA GLU A 16 -15.86 -38.75 -2.99
C GLU A 16 -17.37 -38.57 -3.02
N SER A 17 -18.07 -38.90 -1.94
CA SER A 17 -19.52 -38.69 -1.81
C SER A 17 -19.90 -37.27 -1.36
N LEU A 18 -18.93 -36.48 -0.87
CA LEU A 18 -19.21 -35.13 -0.39
C LEU A 18 -19.66 -34.23 -1.55
N PRO A 19 -20.65 -33.32 -1.34
CA PRO A 19 -21.00 -32.29 -2.31
C PRO A 19 -19.82 -31.38 -2.65
N THR A 20 -19.80 -30.83 -3.87
CA THR A 20 -18.70 -29.97 -4.34
C THR A 20 -18.55 -28.70 -3.49
N GLU A 21 -19.67 -28.16 -2.99
CA GLU A 21 -19.71 -27.01 -2.11
C GLU A 21 -19.01 -27.27 -0.78
N VAL A 22 -19.14 -28.49 -0.24
CA VAL A 22 -18.47 -28.92 0.99
C VAL A 22 -16.97 -29.06 0.74
N LEU A 23 -16.58 -29.65 -0.39
CA LEU A 23 -15.17 -29.76 -0.77
C LEU A 23 -14.53 -28.38 -0.99
N LEU A 24 -15.24 -27.45 -1.64
CA LEU A 24 -14.80 -26.06 -1.79
C LEU A 24 -14.57 -25.41 -0.43
N TYR A 25 -15.52 -25.53 0.50
CA TYR A 25 -15.38 -24.99 1.85
C TYR A 25 -14.17 -25.58 2.60
N ILE A 26 -13.95 -26.90 2.50
CA ILE A 26 -12.78 -27.57 3.09
C ILE A 26 -11.49 -27.02 2.46
N PHE A 27 -11.42 -26.92 1.13
CA PHE A 27 -10.22 -26.47 0.42
C PHE A 27 -9.92 -24.99 0.65
N GLU A 28 -10.93 -24.12 0.75
CA GLU A 28 -10.76 -22.73 1.14
C GLU A 28 -10.29 -22.61 2.59
N SER A 29 -10.81 -23.44 3.49
CA SER A 29 -10.34 -23.49 4.88
C SER A 29 -8.87 -23.92 4.97
N LEU A 30 -8.39 -24.80 4.09
CA LEU A 30 -6.96 -25.16 3.98
C LEU A 30 -6.10 -23.98 3.50
N GLN A 31 -6.68 -23.00 2.80
CA GLN A 31 -5.98 -21.78 2.40
C GLN A 31 -5.93 -20.74 3.53
N GLU A 32 -7.02 -20.61 4.30
CA GLU A 32 -7.20 -19.60 5.36
C GLU A 32 -6.60 -19.96 6.73
N SER A 33 -6.50 -21.25 7.07
CA SER A 33 -6.09 -21.74 8.40
C SER A 33 -4.63 -21.42 8.80
N PHE A 34 -3.95 -20.60 8.02
CA PHE A 34 -2.56 -20.23 8.22
C PHE A 34 -2.42 -18.89 8.94
N SER A 35 -1.72 -18.94 10.08
CA SER A 35 -1.33 -17.78 10.88
C SER A 35 -0.65 -16.71 10.01
N PRO A 36 -0.76 -15.41 10.32
CA PRO A 36 0.01 -14.35 9.64
C PRO A 36 1.54 -14.57 9.68
N LYS A 37 2.03 -15.54 10.46
CA LYS A 37 3.44 -15.95 10.54
C LYS A 37 3.84 -17.08 9.57
N SER A 38 2.91 -17.88 9.07
CA SER A 38 3.24 -18.97 8.14
C SER A 38 3.63 -18.43 6.77
N SER A 39 4.58 -19.11 6.12
CA SER A 39 5.00 -18.70 4.79
C SER A 39 3.84 -18.91 3.79
N PRO A 40 3.60 -17.98 2.85
CA PRO A 40 2.54 -18.12 1.83
C PRO A 40 2.67 -19.40 0.99
N ASN A 41 3.84 -20.03 1.02
CA ASN A 41 4.12 -21.25 0.32
C ASN A 41 3.44 -22.47 0.93
N GLU A 42 3.13 -22.47 2.22
CA GLU A 42 2.54 -23.65 2.88
C GLU A 42 1.11 -23.92 2.42
N SER A 43 0.26 -22.89 2.32
CA SER A 43 -1.11 -23.05 1.82
C SER A 43 -1.14 -23.55 0.38
N SER A 44 -0.29 -22.99 -0.50
CA SER A 44 -0.17 -23.44 -1.89
C SER A 44 0.30 -24.89 -2.02
N LYS A 45 1.14 -25.38 -1.09
CA LYS A 45 1.62 -26.77 -1.09
C LYS A 45 0.50 -27.75 -0.74
N ASN A 46 -0.30 -27.43 0.27
CA ASN A 46 -1.41 -28.30 0.68
C ASN A 46 -2.45 -28.42 -0.43
N LEU A 47 -2.85 -27.31 -1.06
CA LEU A 47 -3.75 -27.33 -2.21
C LEU A 47 -3.15 -28.07 -3.40
N ALA A 48 -1.86 -27.90 -3.67
CA ALA A 48 -1.19 -28.67 -4.72
C ALA A 48 -1.20 -30.18 -4.42
N GLN A 49 -1.03 -30.60 -3.17
CA GLN A 49 -1.15 -32.01 -2.78
C GLN A 49 -2.59 -32.52 -2.96
N VAL A 50 -3.59 -31.73 -2.61
CA VAL A 50 -5.01 -32.05 -2.85
C VAL A 50 -5.27 -32.26 -4.34
N CYS A 51 -4.74 -31.40 -5.22
CA CYS A 51 -4.85 -31.57 -6.67
C CYS A 51 -4.28 -32.90 -7.18
N LEU A 52 -3.30 -33.50 -6.48
CA LEU A 52 -2.66 -34.75 -6.88
C LEU A 52 -3.41 -36.01 -6.40
N THR A 53 -4.47 -35.87 -5.60
CA THR A 53 -5.19 -37.01 -5.02
C THR A 53 -6.12 -37.71 -6.01
N CYS A 54 -7.02 -36.96 -6.67
CA CYS A 54 -7.94 -37.46 -7.69
C CYS A 54 -8.37 -36.35 -8.65
N ARG A 55 -8.97 -36.70 -9.80
CA ARG A 55 -9.41 -35.73 -10.83
C ARG A 55 -10.44 -34.74 -10.30
N ARG A 56 -11.41 -35.22 -9.52
CA ARG A 56 -12.44 -34.35 -8.94
C ARG A 56 -11.83 -33.29 -8.03
N PHE A 57 -10.85 -33.68 -7.21
CA PHE A 57 -10.16 -32.74 -6.33
C PHE A 57 -9.29 -31.78 -7.13
N GLN A 58 -8.63 -32.25 -8.19
CA GLN A 58 -7.92 -31.41 -9.14
C GLN A 58 -8.84 -30.34 -9.75
N ASP A 59 -10.01 -30.72 -10.25
CA ASP A 59 -10.95 -29.81 -10.90
C ASP A 59 -11.45 -28.71 -9.95
N ILE A 60 -11.68 -29.06 -8.68
CA ILE A 60 -12.17 -28.13 -7.65
C ILE A 60 -11.04 -27.27 -7.09
N ALA A 61 -9.87 -27.85 -6.82
CA ALA A 61 -8.76 -27.18 -6.16
C ALA A 61 -7.90 -26.34 -7.12
N THR A 62 -7.86 -26.67 -8.41
CA THR A 62 -7.05 -25.93 -9.40
C THR A 62 -7.42 -24.44 -9.46
N PRO A 63 -8.69 -24.04 -9.58
CA PRO A 63 -9.07 -22.62 -9.55
C PRO A 63 -8.62 -21.92 -8.26
N LEU A 64 -8.72 -22.59 -7.11
CA LEU A 64 -8.30 -22.04 -5.82
C LEU A 64 -6.77 -21.90 -5.72
N LEU A 65 -6.03 -22.90 -6.21
CA LEU A 65 -4.57 -22.93 -6.22
C LEU A 65 -3.97 -21.78 -7.03
N TYR A 66 -4.58 -21.45 -8.17
CA TYR A 66 -4.10 -20.38 -9.07
C TYR A 66 -4.71 -19.00 -8.77
N ARG A 67 -5.70 -18.91 -7.87
CA ARG A 67 -6.43 -17.66 -7.54
C ARG A 67 -5.51 -16.55 -7.06
N ASP A 68 -4.66 -16.85 -6.10
CA ASP A 68 -3.80 -15.90 -5.39
C ASP A 68 -2.33 -16.32 -5.49
N ILE A 69 -1.55 -15.65 -6.35
CA ILE A 69 -0.17 -16.02 -6.65
C ILE A 69 0.82 -15.05 -6.00
N ASP A 70 1.60 -15.57 -5.06
CA ASP A 70 2.76 -14.87 -4.48
C ASP A 70 4.06 -15.26 -5.23
N LEU A 71 4.69 -14.26 -5.86
CA LEU A 71 5.95 -14.36 -6.59
C LEU A 71 7.08 -13.74 -5.75
N TYR A 72 7.99 -14.59 -5.32
CA TYR A 72 9.19 -14.21 -4.56
C TYR A 72 10.46 -14.79 -5.19
N SER A 73 10.45 -15.18 -6.47
CA SER A 73 11.69 -15.39 -7.23
C SER A 73 11.48 -15.28 -8.74
N PRO A 74 12.47 -14.79 -9.51
CA PRO A 74 12.43 -14.78 -10.96
C PRO A 74 12.12 -16.17 -11.55
N SER A 75 12.73 -17.24 -11.02
CA SER A 75 12.49 -18.61 -11.48
C SER A 75 11.05 -19.08 -11.22
N ARG A 76 10.33 -18.48 -10.25
CA ARG A 76 8.89 -18.74 -10.04
C ARG A 76 8.03 -17.97 -11.04
N VAL A 77 8.41 -16.73 -11.38
CA VAL A 77 7.76 -15.95 -12.46
C VAL A 77 7.87 -16.72 -13.78
N ALA A 78 9.09 -17.15 -14.15
CA ALA A 78 9.36 -17.92 -15.36
C ALA A 78 8.54 -19.23 -15.41
N ARG A 79 8.62 -20.06 -14.35
CA ARG A 79 7.88 -21.33 -14.31
C ARG A 79 6.36 -21.13 -14.39
N LEU A 80 5.84 -20.08 -13.76
CA LEU A 80 4.42 -19.77 -13.86
C LEU A 80 4.07 -19.35 -15.28
N LEU A 81 4.85 -18.48 -15.90
CA LEU A 81 4.65 -18.08 -17.29
C LEU A 81 4.65 -19.30 -18.21
N ASP A 82 5.64 -20.17 -18.10
CA ASP A 82 5.72 -21.43 -18.87
C ASP A 82 4.47 -22.29 -18.65
N THR A 83 4.04 -22.42 -17.40
CA THR A 83 2.84 -23.20 -17.04
C THR A 83 1.58 -22.61 -17.68
N LEU A 84 1.41 -21.29 -17.64
CA LEU A 84 0.24 -20.62 -18.22
C LEU A 84 0.24 -20.67 -19.74
N ILE A 85 1.41 -20.65 -20.37
CA ILE A 85 1.55 -20.83 -21.83
C ILE A 85 1.21 -22.26 -22.22
N LEU A 86 1.65 -23.26 -21.44
CA LEU A 86 1.33 -24.67 -21.69
C LEU A 86 -0.11 -25.04 -21.35
N HIS A 87 -0.73 -24.32 -20.42
CA HIS A 87 -2.10 -24.56 -19.94
C HIS A 87 -2.91 -23.25 -19.92
N PRO A 88 -3.36 -22.74 -21.08
CA PRO A 88 -4.02 -21.44 -21.18
C PRO A 88 -5.33 -21.33 -20.39
N ASN A 89 -6.00 -22.44 -20.08
CA ASN A 89 -7.19 -22.45 -19.25
C ASN A 89 -6.93 -21.93 -17.83
N LEU A 90 -5.70 -22.10 -17.31
CA LEU A 90 -5.32 -21.65 -15.98
C LEU A 90 -5.26 -20.12 -15.84
N ILE A 91 -5.06 -19.40 -16.95
CA ILE A 91 -5.00 -17.94 -16.99
C ILE A 91 -6.26 -17.32 -16.37
N ASN A 92 -7.43 -17.89 -16.65
CA ASN A 92 -8.72 -17.38 -16.18
C ASN A 92 -8.93 -17.57 -14.67
N HIS A 93 -8.11 -18.38 -14.01
CA HIS A 93 -8.18 -18.60 -12.58
C HIS A 93 -7.35 -17.58 -11.79
N VAL A 94 -6.37 -16.92 -12.42
CA VAL A 94 -5.49 -15.98 -11.73
C VAL A 94 -6.17 -14.64 -11.52
N LYS A 95 -6.49 -14.34 -10.26
CA LYS A 95 -7.17 -13.09 -9.85
C LYS A 95 -6.25 -12.14 -9.11
N LYS A 96 -5.27 -12.65 -8.36
CA LYS A 96 -4.34 -11.82 -7.59
C LYS A 96 -2.90 -12.24 -7.85
N VAL A 97 -2.04 -11.27 -8.10
CA VAL A 97 -0.60 -11.47 -8.26
C VAL A 97 0.13 -10.51 -7.35
N ARG A 98 0.97 -11.04 -6.45
CA ARG A 98 1.80 -10.24 -5.56
C ARG A 98 3.26 -10.58 -5.74
N ARG A 99 4.08 -9.58 -6.00
CA ARG A 99 5.51 -9.72 -6.14
C ARG A 99 6.25 -9.07 -4.98
N ARG A 100 6.88 -9.88 -4.14
CA ARG A 100 7.55 -9.42 -2.91
C ARG A 100 8.96 -8.88 -3.19
N ARG A 101 9.37 -7.92 -2.35
CA ARG A 101 10.56 -7.07 -2.49
C ARG A 101 11.94 -7.75 -2.30
N TYR A 102 11.99 -9.07 -2.11
CA TYR A 102 13.20 -9.76 -1.64
C TYR A 102 14.40 -9.79 -2.64
N PHE A 103 14.31 -9.13 -3.80
CA PHE A 103 15.31 -9.29 -4.88
C PHE A 103 16.42 -8.25 -4.96
N ARG A 104 16.47 -7.26 -4.08
CA ARG A 104 17.45 -6.18 -4.22
C ARG A 104 18.90 -6.53 -3.86
N ALA A 105 19.20 -7.73 -3.35
CA ALA A 105 20.51 -8.01 -2.75
C ALA A 105 21.14 -9.37 -3.11
N LEU A 106 20.42 -10.25 -3.81
CA LEU A 106 21.09 -11.34 -4.48
C LEU A 106 21.25 -10.84 -5.90
N ALA A 107 22.48 -10.44 -6.24
CA ALA A 107 22.90 -10.31 -7.62
C ALA A 107 22.27 -11.47 -8.41
N PHE A 108 21.86 -11.22 -9.64
CA PHE A 108 21.82 -12.31 -10.60
C PHE A 108 23.20 -12.96 -10.52
N ASP A 109 23.34 -14.02 -9.72
CA ASP A 109 24.43 -14.95 -9.88
C ASP A 109 24.24 -15.38 -11.32
N SER A 110 25.13 -14.89 -12.17
CA SER A 110 25.09 -14.98 -13.62
C SER A 110 25.04 -16.44 -14.12
N ASP A 111 25.12 -17.40 -13.20
CA ASP A 111 25.15 -18.83 -13.42
C ASP A 111 23.79 -19.50 -13.55
N ASP A 112 22.66 -18.88 -13.17
CA ASP A 112 21.42 -19.67 -13.14
C ASP A 112 20.90 -20.01 -14.55
N GLY A 113 21.39 -19.35 -15.62
CA GLY A 113 21.21 -19.72 -17.03
C GLY A 113 19.75 -19.83 -17.52
N ALA A 114 18.76 -19.76 -16.64
CA ALA A 114 17.36 -20.01 -16.90
C ALA A 114 16.78 -18.92 -17.79
N PHE A 115 17.24 -17.68 -17.60
CA PHE A 115 16.88 -16.57 -18.47
C PHE A 115 17.45 -16.76 -19.88
N SER A 116 18.76 -17.02 -20.02
CA SER A 116 19.34 -17.33 -21.34
C SER A 116 18.66 -18.54 -22.00
N LYS A 117 18.31 -19.59 -21.24
CA LYS A 117 17.56 -20.76 -21.76
C LYS A 117 16.16 -20.42 -22.30
N LEU A 118 15.44 -19.48 -21.69
CA LEU A 118 14.12 -19.04 -22.19
C LEU A 118 14.23 -18.31 -23.54
N PHE A 119 15.34 -17.63 -23.80
CA PHE A 119 15.54 -16.79 -25.00
C PHE A 119 16.45 -17.41 -26.07
N GLN A 120 17.32 -18.37 -25.72
CA GLN A 120 18.41 -18.85 -26.59
C GLN A 120 18.40 -20.37 -26.86
N GLY A 121 17.43 -21.15 -26.33
CA GLY A 121 17.36 -22.61 -26.53
C GLY A 121 16.28 -23.09 -27.53
N GLU A 122 16.32 -24.37 -27.94
CA GLU A 122 15.28 -25.03 -28.78
C GLU A 122 13.88 -25.10 -28.10
N GLY A 123 13.77 -24.68 -26.84
CA GLY A 123 12.51 -24.48 -26.10
C GLY A 123 12.11 -23.01 -25.95
N ASN A 124 12.65 -22.12 -26.79
CA ASN A 124 12.40 -20.69 -26.74
C ASN A 124 10.89 -20.42 -26.77
N ILE A 125 10.36 -19.79 -25.72
CA ILE A 125 8.94 -19.44 -25.63
C ILE A 125 8.48 -18.54 -26.78
N PHE A 126 9.43 -17.85 -27.43
CA PHE A 126 9.20 -17.00 -28.59
C PHE A 126 9.02 -17.75 -29.91
N THR A 127 9.28 -19.07 -29.96
CA THR A 127 9.01 -19.88 -31.16
C THR A 127 7.62 -20.51 -31.17
N LYS A 128 6.92 -20.49 -30.03
CA LYS A 128 5.51 -20.87 -29.97
C LYS A 128 4.66 -19.69 -30.43
N GLU A 129 3.54 -19.96 -31.10
CA GLU A 129 2.55 -18.93 -31.44
C GLU A 129 2.06 -18.27 -30.15
N LEU A 130 2.55 -17.06 -29.90
CA LEU A 130 2.11 -16.26 -28.77
C LEU A 130 0.85 -15.51 -29.20
N PRO A 131 -0.07 -15.22 -28.26
CA PRO A 131 -1.15 -14.29 -28.55
C PRO A 131 -0.63 -13.02 -29.24
N PRO A 132 -1.25 -12.54 -30.34
CA PRO A 132 -0.75 -11.40 -31.12
C PRO A 132 -0.52 -10.12 -30.30
N ALA A 133 -1.22 -9.99 -29.16
CA ALA A 133 -0.99 -8.96 -28.15
C ALA A 133 0.40 -9.05 -27.52
N ILE A 134 0.82 -10.25 -27.14
CA ILE A 134 2.14 -10.53 -26.57
C ILE A 134 3.19 -10.38 -27.66
N GLU A 135 2.98 -10.89 -28.86
CA GLU A 135 3.92 -10.69 -29.97
C GLU A 135 4.18 -9.22 -30.25
N ARG A 136 3.15 -8.36 -30.17
CA ARG A 136 3.32 -6.91 -30.34
C ARG A 136 4.02 -6.24 -29.16
N LEU A 137 3.74 -6.68 -27.94
CA LEU A 137 4.51 -6.29 -26.75
C LEU A 137 5.97 -6.68 -26.92
N LEU A 138 6.23 -7.93 -27.31
CA LEU A 138 7.53 -8.50 -27.60
C LEU A 138 8.22 -7.81 -28.78
N TYR A 139 7.50 -7.39 -29.81
CA TYR A 139 8.06 -6.65 -30.93
C TYR A 139 8.46 -5.23 -30.50
N LYS A 140 7.62 -4.55 -29.70
CA LYS A 140 8.01 -3.30 -29.05
C LYS A 140 9.23 -3.51 -28.15
N PHE A 141 9.30 -4.63 -27.43
CA PHE A 141 10.44 -5.01 -26.62
C PHE A 141 11.70 -5.25 -27.48
N GLN A 142 11.57 -5.98 -28.59
CA GLN A 142 12.67 -6.37 -29.47
C GLN A 142 13.31 -5.17 -30.18
N LYS A 143 12.52 -4.14 -30.54
CA LYS A 143 13.04 -2.87 -31.07
C LYS A 143 13.97 -2.14 -30.08
N HIS A 144 13.94 -2.53 -28.81
CA HIS A 144 14.72 -1.98 -27.71
C HIS A 144 15.61 -3.05 -27.05
N GLU A 145 16.05 -4.09 -27.77
CA GLU A 145 16.81 -5.22 -27.22
C GLU A 145 18.00 -4.79 -26.34
N ASP A 146 18.84 -3.86 -26.80
CA ASP A 146 19.96 -3.31 -26.02
C ASP A 146 19.48 -2.58 -24.74
N THR A 147 18.32 -1.93 -24.81
CA THR A 147 17.69 -1.27 -23.65
C THR A 147 17.09 -2.29 -22.69
N ILE A 148 16.60 -3.43 -23.17
CA ILE A 148 16.08 -4.51 -22.33
C ILE A 148 17.21 -5.24 -21.64
N ILE A 149 18.28 -5.59 -22.35
CA ILE A 149 19.45 -6.25 -21.75
C ILE A 149 20.10 -5.34 -20.71
N SER A 150 20.30 -4.05 -21.03
CA SER A 150 20.81 -3.09 -20.06
C SER A 150 19.87 -2.92 -18.86
N ARG A 151 18.53 -2.96 -19.05
CA ARG A 151 17.55 -2.79 -17.96
C ARG A 151 17.21 -4.05 -17.16
N LEU A 152 17.40 -5.24 -17.73
CA LEU A 152 17.43 -6.51 -16.98
C LEU A 152 18.50 -6.45 -15.89
N ASN A 153 19.65 -5.83 -16.20
CA ASN A 153 20.70 -5.56 -15.21
C ASN A 153 20.29 -4.52 -14.14
N TYR A 154 19.25 -3.72 -14.39
CA TYR A 154 18.71 -2.71 -13.48
C TYR A 154 17.40 -3.12 -12.76
N SER A 155 17.08 -4.42 -12.71
CA SER A 155 15.92 -4.99 -12.00
C SER A 155 14.55 -4.85 -12.70
N ASP A 156 14.50 -4.43 -13.96
CA ASP A 156 13.26 -4.53 -14.74
C ASP A 156 13.01 -6.01 -15.11
N ASP A 157 11.79 -6.50 -14.91
CA ASP A 157 11.44 -7.89 -15.20
C ASP A 157 10.42 -7.96 -16.36
N PRO A 158 10.88 -8.09 -17.61
CA PRO A 158 10.00 -8.20 -18.77
C PRO A 158 9.19 -9.50 -18.75
N ILE A 159 9.67 -10.57 -18.12
CA ILE A 159 8.91 -11.83 -17.96
C ILE A 159 7.70 -11.56 -17.08
N PHE A 160 7.88 -10.83 -15.98
CA PHE A 160 6.78 -10.43 -15.12
C PHE A 160 5.78 -9.52 -15.84
N ALA A 161 6.25 -8.60 -16.69
CA ALA A 161 5.37 -7.79 -17.53
C ALA A 161 4.51 -8.66 -18.44
N ILE A 162 5.13 -9.56 -19.22
CA ILE A 162 4.42 -10.51 -20.11
C ILE A 162 3.40 -11.33 -19.32
N LEU A 163 3.81 -11.85 -18.16
CA LEU A 163 2.93 -12.58 -17.27
C LEU A 163 1.70 -11.74 -16.90
N ILE A 164 1.85 -10.47 -16.49
CA ILE A 164 0.72 -9.63 -16.12
C ILE A 164 -0.22 -9.37 -17.30
N PHE A 165 0.32 -9.10 -18.50
CA PHE A 165 -0.50 -8.89 -19.71
C PHE A 165 -1.24 -10.15 -20.18
N LEU A 166 -0.80 -11.34 -19.73
CA LEU A 166 -1.50 -12.59 -19.97
C LEU A 166 -2.73 -12.80 -19.10
N LEU A 167 -2.99 -11.98 -18.08
CA LEU A 167 -4.01 -12.23 -17.05
C LEU A 167 -5.24 -11.30 -17.21
N PRO A 168 -6.24 -11.68 -18.03
CA PRO A 168 -7.43 -10.84 -18.27
C PRO A 168 -8.35 -10.72 -17.05
N GLN A 169 -8.32 -11.70 -16.14
CA GLN A 169 -9.15 -11.75 -14.93
C GLN A 169 -8.44 -11.17 -13.70
N LEU A 170 -7.34 -10.45 -13.89
CA LEU A 170 -6.57 -9.88 -12.79
C LEU A 170 -7.37 -8.79 -12.07
N GLU A 171 -7.62 -8.99 -10.77
CA GLU A 171 -8.38 -8.10 -9.89
C GLU A 171 -7.47 -7.32 -8.92
N ASP A 172 -6.35 -7.92 -8.50
CA ASP A 172 -5.39 -7.32 -7.55
C ASP A 172 -3.95 -7.56 -8.02
N LEU A 173 -3.21 -6.47 -8.22
CA LEU A 173 -1.81 -6.51 -8.59
C LEU A 173 -0.97 -5.75 -7.57
N SER A 174 -0.04 -6.45 -6.92
CA SER A 174 0.98 -5.82 -6.08
C SER A 174 2.38 -6.11 -6.63
N CYS A 175 3.11 -5.07 -7.01
CA CYS A 175 4.46 -5.18 -7.53
C CYS A 175 5.42 -4.24 -6.79
N MET A 176 6.32 -4.84 -6.01
CA MET A 176 7.34 -4.12 -5.22
C MET A 176 8.68 -4.01 -5.95
N ILE A 177 8.66 -3.83 -7.28
CA ILE A 177 9.86 -3.78 -8.14
C ILE A 177 9.75 -2.60 -9.09
N ALA A 178 10.91 -2.07 -9.51
CA ALA A 178 11.01 -0.96 -10.44
C ALA A 178 10.09 -1.17 -11.65
N ALA A 179 9.26 -0.17 -11.90
CA ALA A 179 8.01 -0.35 -12.62
C ALA A 179 8.03 0.24 -14.04
N ASN A 180 9.19 0.35 -14.68
CA ASN A 180 9.34 1.20 -15.87
C ASN A 180 8.46 0.76 -17.04
N PHE A 181 8.57 -0.50 -17.46
CA PHE A 181 7.98 -0.95 -18.73
C PHE A 181 6.49 -1.27 -18.67
N TRP A 182 6.06 -1.94 -17.61
CA TRP A 182 4.68 -2.40 -17.53
C TRP A 182 3.72 -1.30 -17.08
N LEU A 183 4.20 -0.22 -16.44
CA LEU A 183 3.32 0.92 -16.11
C LEU A 183 2.83 1.67 -17.34
N GLU A 184 3.69 1.91 -18.33
CA GLU A 184 3.26 2.52 -19.59
C GLU A 184 2.22 1.63 -20.27
N GLY A 185 2.49 0.32 -20.36
CA GLY A 185 1.55 -0.63 -20.94
C GLY A 185 0.23 -0.70 -20.16
N LEU A 186 0.27 -0.76 -18.83
CA LEU A 186 -0.90 -0.71 -17.95
C LEU A 186 -1.74 0.56 -18.18
N GLY A 187 -1.07 1.71 -18.20
CA GLY A 187 -1.71 3.01 -18.42
C GLY A 187 -2.30 3.16 -19.83
N CYS A 188 -1.62 2.60 -20.83
CA CYS A 188 -2.09 2.58 -22.20
C CYS A 188 -3.29 1.62 -22.39
N SER A 189 -3.28 0.47 -21.72
CA SER A 189 -4.42 -0.46 -21.68
C SER A 189 -5.64 0.20 -21.00
N GLY A 190 -5.45 0.83 -19.84
CA GLY A 190 -6.53 1.52 -19.13
C GLY A 190 -7.12 2.70 -19.90
N SER A 191 -6.34 3.34 -20.78
CA SER A 191 -6.81 4.45 -21.63
C SER A 191 -7.39 4.01 -22.97
N GLY A 192 -7.47 2.70 -23.25
CA GLY A 192 -7.97 2.17 -24.52
C GLY A 192 -7.10 2.52 -25.73
N LYS A 193 -5.87 3.02 -25.51
CA LYS A 193 -4.94 3.41 -26.59
C LYS A 193 -4.35 2.20 -27.31
N ILE A 194 -4.32 1.04 -26.66
CA ILE A 194 -3.90 -0.21 -27.28
C ILE A 194 -5.17 -0.96 -27.68
N SER A 195 -5.59 -0.75 -28.94
CA SER A 195 -6.88 -1.20 -29.47
C SER A 195 -7.08 -2.73 -29.46
N ASP A 196 -6.00 -3.49 -29.31
CA ASP A 196 -6.00 -4.93 -29.48
C ASP A 196 -5.70 -5.67 -28.15
N THR A 197 -5.52 -4.92 -27.05
CA THR A 197 -5.39 -5.44 -25.69
C THR A 197 -6.42 -4.82 -24.74
N ILE A 198 -7.51 -4.28 -25.30
CA ILE A 198 -8.55 -3.49 -24.59
C ILE A 198 -9.13 -4.24 -23.38
N ASP A 199 -9.04 -5.56 -23.35
CA ASP A 199 -9.61 -6.39 -22.29
C ASP A 199 -8.66 -6.68 -21.12
N SER A 200 -7.35 -6.43 -21.29
CA SER A 200 -6.40 -6.64 -20.20
C SER A 200 -6.65 -5.58 -19.11
N PHE A 201 -6.88 -6.03 -17.88
CA PHE A 201 -7.15 -5.20 -16.68
C PHE A 201 -8.53 -4.56 -16.56
N GLN A 202 -9.52 -4.99 -17.34
CA GLN A 202 -10.91 -4.54 -17.12
C GLN A 202 -11.41 -4.88 -15.72
N ASN A 203 -10.90 -5.96 -15.12
CA ASN A 203 -11.26 -6.38 -13.78
C ASN A 203 -10.31 -5.86 -12.68
N LEU A 204 -9.28 -5.07 -13.02
CA LEU A 204 -8.26 -4.65 -12.05
C LEU A 204 -8.82 -3.60 -11.09
N ARG A 205 -9.05 -3.99 -9.84
CA ARG A 205 -9.64 -3.15 -8.80
C ARG A 205 -8.62 -2.62 -7.81
N SER A 206 -7.52 -3.34 -7.60
CA SER A 206 -6.46 -3.00 -6.66
C SER A 206 -5.11 -3.01 -7.36
N LEU A 207 -4.35 -1.93 -7.22
CA LEU A 207 -3.02 -1.79 -7.77
C LEU A 207 -2.07 -1.21 -6.71
N CYS A 208 -1.03 -1.95 -6.38
CA CYS A 208 0.07 -1.51 -5.53
C CYS A 208 1.39 -1.56 -6.31
N VAL A 209 2.04 -0.41 -6.49
CA VAL A 209 3.27 -0.29 -7.29
C VAL A 209 4.37 0.41 -6.51
N GLU A 210 5.61 -0.02 -6.72
CA GLU A 210 6.78 0.64 -6.15
C GLU A 210 7.64 1.32 -7.22
N LEU A 211 7.78 2.64 -7.09
CA LEU A 211 8.50 3.52 -8.02
C LEU A 211 9.89 3.91 -7.50
N ARG A 212 10.29 3.42 -6.32
CA ARG A 212 11.61 3.74 -5.75
C ARG A 212 12.73 3.22 -6.64
N GLY A 213 13.51 4.13 -7.22
CA GLY A 213 14.62 3.79 -8.10
C GLY A 213 14.18 3.34 -9.50
N SER A 214 12.92 3.59 -9.86
CA SER A 214 12.43 3.41 -11.22
C SER A 214 12.76 4.64 -12.07
N GLU A 215 13.00 4.46 -13.36
CA GLU A 215 13.13 5.49 -14.40
C GLU A 215 11.75 5.93 -14.97
N VAL A 216 10.66 5.58 -14.29
CA VAL A 216 9.29 5.94 -14.68
C VAL A 216 9.18 7.43 -14.96
N LYS A 217 8.67 7.79 -16.14
CA LYS A 217 8.52 9.19 -16.50
C LYS A 217 7.32 9.75 -15.75
N ALA A 218 7.43 11.00 -15.31
CA ALA A 218 6.31 11.67 -14.62
C ALA A 218 5.02 11.71 -15.47
N ALA A 219 5.13 11.71 -16.81
CA ALA A 219 4.01 11.61 -17.75
C ALA A 219 3.24 10.27 -17.71
N GLU A 220 3.85 9.20 -17.20
CA GLU A 220 3.24 7.86 -17.16
C GLU A 220 2.33 7.70 -15.93
N ILE A 221 2.59 8.44 -14.86
CA ILE A 221 1.82 8.36 -13.60
C ILE A 221 0.33 8.70 -13.79
N PRO A 222 -0.06 9.79 -14.49
CA PRO A 222 -1.47 10.08 -14.74
C PRO A 222 -2.22 8.96 -15.47
N LEU A 223 -1.52 8.09 -16.21
CA LEU A 223 -2.15 7.00 -16.94
C LEU A 223 -2.73 5.93 -16.01
N LEU A 224 -2.14 5.73 -14.82
CA LEU A 224 -2.68 4.81 -13.82
C LEU A 224 -4.07 5.21 -13.34
N PHE A 225 -4.33 6.52 -13.27
CA PHE A 225 -5.61 7.05 -12.84
C PHE A 225 -6.70 6.96 -13.94
N ARG A 226 -6.34 6.58 -15.16
CA ARG A 226 -7.29 6.43 -16.28
C ARG A 226 -7.96 5.06 -16.29
N MET A 227 -7.53 4.13 -15.43
CA MET A 227 -8.13 2.80 -15.33
C MET A 227 -9.57 2.90 -14.79
N PRO A 228 -10.59 2.44 -15.54
CA PRO A 228 -11.98 2.69 -15.19
C PRO A 228 -12.48 1.92 -13.97
N THR A 229 -11.89 0.75 -13.69
CA THR A 229 -12.32 -0.15 -12.61
C THR A 229 -11.43 -0.11 -11.37
N LEU A 230 -10.38 0.73 -11.37
CA LEU A 230 -9.44 0.82 -10.28
C LEU A 230 -10.05 1.55 -9.08
N VAL A 231 -10.18 0.84 -7.96
CA VAL A 231 -10.78 1.31 -6.71
C VAL A 231 -9.72 1.63 -5.65
N ASP A 232 -8.63 0.86 -5.62
CA ASP A 232 -7.54 0.99 -4.66
C ASP A 232 -6.21 1.18 -5.40
N LEU A 233 -5.54 2.29 -5.14
CA LEU A 233 -4.24 2.61 -5.71
C LEU A 233 -3.25 2.93 -4.60
N THR A 234 -2.22 2.09 -4.48
CA THR A 234 -1.07 2.32 -3.61
C THR A 234 0.19 2.55 -4.43
N ILE A 235 0.84 3.69 -4.22
CA ILE A 235 2.11 4.03 -4.89
C ILE A 235 3.19 4.26 -3.83
N ILE A 236 4.25 3.47 -3.91
CA ILE A 236 5.40 3.52 -2.99
C ILE A 236 6.56 4.21 -3.68
N GLY A 237 7.19 5.18 -3.03
CA GLY A 237 8.20 6.04 -3.65
C GLY A 237 7.61 7.13 -4.53
N PHE A 238 6.44 7.66 -4.18
CA PHE A 238 5.75 8.64 -5.01
C PHE A 238 6.58 9.93 -5.14
N GLY A 239 7.16 10.21 -6.30
CA GLY A 239 8.07 11.33 -6.55
C GLY A 239 9.54 10.96 -6.66
N SER A 240 9.93 9.71 -6.40
CA SER A 240 11.35 9.32 -6.46
C SER A 240 11.96 9.39 -7.86
N TRP A 241 11.14 9.44 -8.91
CA TRP A 241 11.55 9.66 -10.29
C TRP A 241 11.87 11.13 -10.60
N CYS A 242 11.50 12.05 -9.73
CA CYS A 242 11.56 13.50 -9.98
C CYS A 242 12.86 14.14 -9.44
N ARG A 243 13.92 13.36 -9.18
CA ARG A 243 15.14 13.85 -8.48
C ARG A 243 15.78 15.08 -9.12
N ASP A 244 15.70 15.17 -10.45
CA ASP A 244 16.32 16.26 -11.21
C ASP A 244 15.30 17.32 -11.68
N ALA A 245 14.00 17.10 -11.46
CA ALA A 245 12.92 17.89 -12.03
C ALA A 245 12.20 18.75 -10.98
N TRP A 246 12.91 19.71 -10.38
CA TRP A 246 12.25 20.85 -9.74
C TRP A 246 11.45 21.71 -10.73
N HIS A 247 11.70 21.51 -12.02
CA HIS A 247 10.88 21.97 -13.11
C HIS A 247 9.85 20.89 -13.40
N ILE A 248 8.66 20.99 -12.80
CA ILE A 248 7.51 20.14 -13.14
C ILE A 248 7.16 20.46 -14.60
N PRO A 249 7.50 19.61 -15.60
CA PRO A 249 7.23 19.93 -16.99
C PRO A 249 5.76 19.67 -17.35
N HIS A 250 4.99 19.09 -16.42
CA HIS A 250 3.63 18.68 -16.67
C HIS A 250 2.69 19.85 -16.47
N LYS A 251 2.10 20.28 -17.58
CA LYS A 251 0.90 21.09 -17.55
C LYS A 251 -0.16 20.32 -16.78
N GLN A 252 -0.89 21.01 -15.93
CA GLN A 252 -2.04 20.47 -15.19
C GLN A 252 -3.03 19.72 -16.09
N GLU A 253 -3.06 20.04 -17.38
CA GLU A 253 -3.84 19.42 -18.46
C GLU A 253 -3.64 17.90 -18.61
N ASP A 254 -2.51 17.32 -18.20
CA ASP A 254 -2.25 15.88 -18.35
C ASP A 254 -3.04 15.00 -17.35
N TRP A 255 -3.44 15.60 -16.21
CA TRP A 255 -4.13 14.93 -15.12
C TRP A 255 -5.65 15.00 -15.32
N PRO A 256 -6.34 13.85 -15.45
CA PRO A 256 -7.76 13.87 -15.76
C PRO A 256 -8.55 14.18 -14.48
N VAL A 257 -8.91 15.45 -14.27
CA VAL A 257 -9.62 15.93 -13.07
C VAL A 257 -10.95 15.18 -12.88
N ARG A 258 -11.22 14.70 -11.66
CA ARG A 258 -12.47 14.03 -11.26
C ARG A 258 -12.92 12.89 -12.18
N SER A 259 -11.97 12.16 -12.76
CA SER A 259 -12.27 11.07 -13.69
C SER A 259 -12.16 9.69 -13.04
N ALA A 260 -11.18 9.50 -12.16
CA ALA A 260 -10.82 8.20 -11.61
C ALA A 260 -11.83 7.74 -10.55
N THR A 261 -12.19 6.46 -10.60
CA THR A 261 -13.11 5.78 -9.66
C THR A 261 -12.45 5.36 -8.34
N ILE A 262 -11.20 5.77 -8.13
CA ILE A 262 -10.40 5.41 -6.95
C ILE A 262 -11.07 5.92 -5.68
N GLU A 263 -11.32 4.98 -4.77
CA GLU A 263 -11.86 5.21 -3.43
C GLU A 263 -10.77 5.23 -2.36
N ARG A 264 -9.67 4.51 -2.57
CA ARG A 264 -8.53 4.46 -1.66
C ARG A 264 -7.24 4.83 -2.39
N LEU A 265 -6.63 5.93 -1.98
CA LEU A 265 -5.35 6.38 -2.54
C LEU A 265 -4.30 6.41 -1.43
N THR A 266 -3.24 5.63 -1.60
CA THR A 266 -2.13 5.54 -0.66
C THR A 266 -0.84 5.92 -1.35
N LEU A 267 -0.25 7.04 -0.94
CA LEU A 267 1.03 7.53 -1.42
C LEU A 267 2.05 7.39 -0.29
N THR A 268 3.04 6.52 -0.46
CA THR A 268 4.06 6.31 0.59
C THR A 268 5.44 6.69 0.11
N VAL A 269 6.27 7.11 1.06
CA VAL A 269 7.64 7.57 0.80
C VAL A 269 7.65 8.63 -0.30
N SER A 270 6.80 9.64 -0.12
CA SER A 270 6.54 10.62 -1.15
C SER A 270 7.59 11.73 -1.17
N TYR A 271 8.42 11.75 -2.22
CA TYR A 271 9.46 12.77 -2.42
C TYR A 271 9.08 13.83 -3.47
N CYS A 272 7.79 13.96 -3.84
CA CYS A 272 7.35 14.92 -4.84
C CYS A 272 6.85 16.24 -4.25
N HIS A 273 6.77 17.24 -5.12
CA HIS A 273 6.11 18.50 -4.86
C HIS A 273 4.60 18.31 -4.56
N VAL A 274 4.04 19.20 -3.74
CA VAL A 274 2.62 19.16 -3.34
C VAL A 274 1.66 19.21 -4.54
N ASP A 275 2.03 19.88 -5.62
CA ASP A 275 1.17 19.99 -6.81
C ASP A 275 0.91 18.64 -7.47
N ILE A 276 1.88 17.73 -7.43
CA ILE A 276 1.73 16.39 -8.00
C ILE A 276 0.78 15.57 -7.13
N VAL A 277 0.94 15.62 -5.80
CA VAL A 277 0.02 14.98 -4.85
C VAL A 277 -1.39 15.56 -5.00
N SER A 278 -1.49 16.87 -5.07
CA SER A 278 -2.75 17.59 -5.29
C SER A 278 -3.42 17.18 -6.59
N SER A 279 -2.66 17.03 -7.68
CA SER A 279 -3.19 16.58 -8.96
C SER A 279 -3.73 15.16 -8.88
N ALA A 280 -3.00 14.25 -8.22
CA ALA A 280 -3.46 12.88 -7.97
C ALA A 280 -4.78 12.84 -7.15
N VAL A 281 -4.89 13.66 -6.11
CA VAL A 281 -6.10 13.76 -5.28
C VAL A 281 -7.27 14.34 -6.09
N ARG A 282 -7.07 15.40 -6.88
CA ARG A 282 -8.11 16.00 -7.74
C ARG A 282 -8.59 15.07 -8.84
N THR A 283 -7.73 14.19 -9.32
CA THR A 283 -8.08 13.20 -10.34
C THR A 283 -9.07 12.16 -9.83
N CYS A 284 -9.02 11.83 -8.53
CA CYS A 284 -9.98 10.92 -7.90
C CYS A 284 -11.34 11.61 -7.77
N LYS A 285 -12.45 10.93 -8.10
CA LYS A 285 -13.81 11.46 -7.94
C LYS A 285 -14.59 10.85 -6.78
N ALA A 286 -14.16 9.68 -6.29
CA ALA A 286 -14.87 8.88 -5.30
C ALA A 286 -14.02 8.64 -4.04
N LEU A 287 -13.08 9.54 -3.73
CA LEU A 287 -12.07 9.33 -2.70
C LEU A 287 -12.72 9.25 -1.30
N LYS A 288 -12.55 8.11 -0.64
CA LYS A 288 -13.03 7.82 0.72
C LYS A 288 -11.88 7.66 1.72
N SER A 289 -10.73 7.17 1.28
CA SER A 289 -9.54 7.00 2.10
C SER A 289 -8.34 7.60 1.41
N PHE A 290 -7.66 8.52 2.08
CA PHE A 290 -6.40 9.08 1.61
C PHE A 290 -5.31 8.87 2.64
N GLN A 291 -4.20 8.29 2.19
CA GLN A 291 -3.00 8.12 2.99
C GLN A 291 -1.81 8.73 2.25
N CYS A 292 -1.07 9.63 2.92
CA CYS A 292 0.15 10.21 2.41
C CYS A 292 1.24 10.14 3.48
N THR A 293 2.31 9.38 3.22
CA THR A 293 3.36 9.16 4.21
C THR A 293 4.76 9.39 3.67
N GLY A 294 5.68 9.79 4.54
CA GLY A 294 7.07 10.08 4.19
C GLY A 294 7.20 11.28 3.24
N THR A 295 6.37 12.29 3.45
CA THR A 295 6.19 13.47 2.61
C THR A 295 7.17 14.58 2.96
N ALA A 296 8.47 14.39 2.79
CA ALA A 296 9.30 15.56 2.51
C ALA A 296 10.65 15.26 1.89
N ASN A 297 10.89 15.98 0.80
CA ASN A 297 12.14 16.68 0.67
C ASN A 297 11.98 18.03 1.39
N PRO A 298 12.73 18.30 2.47
CA PRO A 298 12.68 19.59 3.15
C PRO A 298 13.16 20.71 2.20
N SER A 299 12.21 21.38 1.57
CA SER A 299 12.46 22.53 0.71
C SER A 299 11.69 23.72 1.27
N PRO A 300 12.26 24.93 1.29
CA PRO A 300 11.53 26.15 1.67
C PRO A 300 10.23 26.34 0.87
N ARG A 301 10.18 25.83 -0.37
CA ARG A 301 8.97 25.85 -1.21
C ARG A 301 7.84 24.95 -0.69
N ASN A 302 8.15 23.99 0.17
CA ASN A 302 7.19 23.07 0.77
C ASN A 302 6.62 23.59 2.11
N GLN A 303 6.88 24.85 2.51
CA GLN A 303 6.26 25.43 3.72
C GLN A 303 4.73 25.36 3.63
N GLN A 304 4.17 25.63 2.45
CA GLN A 304 2.72 25.60 2.18
C GLN A 304 2.18 24.21 1.81
N TYR A 305 2.97 23.14 1.97
CA TYR A 305 2.60 21.81 1.51
C TYR A 305 1.24 21.37 2.08
N TYR A 306 1.07 21.43 3.40
CA TYR A 306 -0.18 20.98 4.01
C TYR A 306 -1.34 21.95 3.78
N THR A 307 -1.10 23.26 3.69
CA THR A 307 -2.16 24.23 3.34
C THR A 307 -2.71 23.97 1.94
N ILE A 308 -1.84 23.79 0.94
CA ILE A 308 -2.24 23.47 -0.43
C ILE A 308 -2.94 22.12 -0.47
N LEU A 309 -2.36 21.07 0.14
CA LEU A 309 -2.98 19.75 0.19
C LEU A 309 -4.35 19.77 0.88
N SER A 310 -4.50 20.51 1.98
CA SER A 310 -5.77 20.67 2.70
C SER A 310 -6.84 21.26 1.80
N SER A 311 -6.52 22.31 1.03
CA SER A 311 -7.47 22.94 0.10
C SER A 311 -8.03 21.96 -0.93
N VAL A 312 -7.22 21.00 -1.37
CA VAL A 312 -7.63 19.96 -2.32
C VAL A 312 -8.41 18.85 -1.65
N LEU A 313 -8.00 18.43 -0.45
CA LEU A 313 -8.72 17.43 0.31
C LEU A 313 -10.13 17.91 0.70
N LEU A 314 -10.31 19.22 0.94
CA LEU A 314 -11.63 19.82 1.20
C LEU A 314 -12.60 19.65 0.03
N GLU A 315 -12.10 19.46 -1.19
CA GLU A 315 -12.98 19.13 -2.32
C GLU A 315 -13.59 17.71 -2.20
N HIS A 316 -13.14 16.90 -1.23
CA HIS A 316 -13.67 15.58 -0.86
C HIS A 316 -14.23 15.57 0.56
N ALA A 317 -14.54 16.73 1.13
CA ALA A 317 -14.96 16.88 2.53
C ALA A 317 -16.18 16.03 2.92
N ASP A 318 -17.07 15.77 1.96
CA ASP A 318 -18.31 15.02 2.10
C ASP A 318 -18.14 13.50 1.86
N THR A 319 -17.06 13.07 1.20
CA THR A 319 -16.81 11.65 0.90
C THR A 319 -15.66 11.04 1.70
N LEU A 320 -14.68 11.84 2.11
CA LEU A 320 -13.47 11.38 2.78
C LEU A 320 -13.77 10.93 4.22
N LYS A 321 -13.62 9.62 4.46
CA LYS A 321 -13.83 8.93 5.74
C LYS A 321 -12.55 8.69 6.52
N THR A 322 -11.43 8.51 5.82
CA THR A 322 -10.14 8.23 6.43
C THR A 322 -9.07 9.15 5.84
N LEU A 323 -8.37 9.88 6.71
CA LEU A 323 -7.25 10.72 6.36
C LEU A 323 -6.05 10.34 7.22
N VAL A 324 -4.99 9.87 6.57
CA VAL A 324 -3.73 9.50 7.22
C VAL A 324 -2.60 10.31 6.60
N LEU A 325 -2.08 11.29 7.33
CA LEU A 325 -0.85 11.99 6.98
C LEU A 325 0.22 11.57 7.97
N ASN A 326 1.39 11.14 7.52
CA ASN A 326 2.45 10.76 8.47
C ASN A 326 3.83 11.08 7.92
N ASP A 327 4.59 11.90 8.64
CA ASP A 327 5.96 12.31 8.27
C ASP A 327 7.03 11.85 9.28
N THR A 328 6.86 10.67 9.88
CA THR A 328 7.81 10.15 10.89
C THR A 328 9.18 9.77 10.34
N GLN A 329 9.43 9.87 9.03
CA GLN A 329 10.74 9.50 8.44
C GLN A 329 11.79 10.60 8.55
N LEU A 330 11.40 11.79 9.00
CA LEU A 330 12.26 12.96 8.97
C LEU A 330 12.64 13.35 10.39
N GLY A 331 13.81 12.90 10.84
CA GLY A 331 14.53 13.52 11.98
C GLY A 331 15.04 14.93 11.64
N PHE A 332 14.25 15.71 10.89
CA PHE A 332 14.58 17.06 10.49
C PHE A 332 13.82 18.04 11.37
N SER A 333 14.39 18.28 12.56
CA SER A 333 13.94 19.24 13.58
C SER A 333 13.76 20.69 13.13
N SER A 334 14.03 21.05 11.87
CA SER A 334 14.12 22.45 11.43
C SER A 334 12.97 22.96 10.57
N PHE A 335 11.99 22.13 10.19
CA PHE A 335 10.93 22.56 9.28
C PHE A 335 9.62 22.84 10.00
N HIS A 336 9.23 24.12 9.99
CA HIS A 336 7.91 24.58 10.37
C HIS A 336 6.92 24.22 9.27
N TYR A 337 6.35 23.03 9.35
CA TYR A 337 5.20 22.69 8.52
C TYR A 337 3.98 23.50 8.95
N GLU A 338 3.24 24.01 7.97
CA GLU A 338 1.96 24.66 8.19
C GLU A 338 0.91 23.67 8.70
N ARG A 339 -0.13 24.22 9.34
CA ARG A 339 -1.27 23.46 9.85
C ARG A 339 -2.13 22.92 8.69
N ILE A 340 -2.82 21.82 8.93
CA ILE A 340 -3.96 21.44 8.10
C ILE A 340 -5.09 22.43 8.39
N MET A 341 -5.57 23.12 7.36
CA MET A 341 -6.57 24.16 7.52
C MET A 341 -7.99 23.59 7.39
N SER A 342 -8.91 24.16 8.17
CA SER A 342 -10.36 23.92 8.07
C SER A 342 -10.77 22.45 8.23
N THR A 343 -10.14 21.71 9.15
CA THR A 343 -10.44 20.29 9.37
C THR A 343 -11.88 20.04 9.86
N ASN A 344 -12.50 21.04 10.48
CA ASN A 344 -13.91 21.03 10.85
C ASN A 344 -14.87 20.90 9.66
N ASN A 345 -14.42 21.20 8.44
CA ASN A 345 -15.24 21.09 7.24
C ASN A 345 -15.35 19.66 6.70
N PHE A 346 -14.51 18.72 7.15
CA PHE A 346 -14.61 17.31 6.74
C PHE A 346 -15.80 16.61 7.44
N VAL A 347 -17.00 16.80 6.90
CA VAL A 347 -18.27 16.35 7.49
C VAL A 347 -18.45 14.82 7.51
N SER A 348 -17.63 14.07 6.77
CA SER A 348 -17.68 12.60 6.70
C SER A 348 -16.45 11.92 7.29
N LEU A 349 -15.48 12.67 7.83
CA LEU A 349 -14.22 12.11 8.31
C LEU A 349 -14.42 11.39 9.65
N GLU A 350 -14.19 10.08 9.63
CA GLU A 350 -14.38 9.16 10.76
C GLU A 350 -13.03 8.80 11.41
N THR A 351 -11.96 8.67 10.61
CA THR A 351 -10.60 8.37 11.09
C THR A 351 -9.62 9.45 10.65
N PHE A 352 -8.91 10.04 11.60
CA PHE A 352 -7.97 11.13 11.34
C PHE A 352 -6.64 10.84 12.04
N GLU A 353 -5.63 10.53 11.24
CA GLU A 353 -4.27 10.23 11.68
C GLU A 353 -3.30 11.28 11.13
N LEU A 354 -2.60 11.97 12.02
CA LEU A 354 -1.64 13.01 11.65
C LEU A 354 -0.61 13.29 12.75
N PRO A 355 0.56 13.85 12.43
CA PRO A 355 1.42 14.46 13.43
C PRO A 355 0.72 15.57 14.19
N PHE A 356 0.89 15.57 15.51
CA PHE A 356 0.25 16.50 16.42
C PHE A 356 0.48 17.96 16.02
N TYR A 357 1.70 18.30 15.61
CA TYR A 357 2.05 19.65 15.17
C TYR A 357 1.29 20.11 13.92
N MET A 358 0.82 19.20 13.05
CA MET A 358 0.01 19.57 11.89
C MET A 358 -1.41 19.99 12.27
N LEU A 359 -1.88 19.54 13.44
CA LEU A 359 -3.20 19.89 13.97
C LEU A 359 -3.18 21.25 14.68
N VAL A 360 -2.23 21.43 15.61
CA VAL A 360 -2.19 22.62 16.49
C VAL A 360 -1.16 23.67 16.06
N GLY A 361 -0.31 23.37 15.07
CA GLY A 361 0.82 24.20 14.65
C GLY A 361 1.95 24.28 15.67
N TRP A 362 3.03 24.96 15.27
CA TRP A 362 4.19 25.20 16.13
C TRP A 362 4.00 26.42 17.04
N ASP A 363 3.18 27.36 16.59
CA ASP A 363 2.94 28.62 17.26
C ASP A 363 1.97 28.34 18.40
N ASN A 364 2.48 28.23 19.62
CA ASN A 364 1.79 27.89 20.88
C ASN A 364 0.63 28.87 21.22
N GLN A 365 -0.39 28.96 20.38
CA GLN A 365 -1.53 29.86 20.55
C GLN A 365 -2.75 29.04 21.04
N PRO A 366 -2.90 28.84 22.37
CA PRO A 366 -4.02 28.11 22.98
C PRO A 366 -5.37 28.85 22.90
N HIS A 367 -5.51 29.82 21.99
CA HIS A 367 -6.66 30.70 21.92
C HIS A 367 -7.69 30.27 20.88
N GLU A 368 -7.36 29.29 20.05
CA GLU A 368 -8.29 28.78 19.06
C GLU A 368 -9.24 27.74 19.66
N LYS A 369 -10.47 27.74 19.17
CA LYS A 369 -11.51 26.80 19.56
C LYS A 369 -11.21 25.40 19.04
N ILE A 370 -11.32 24.36 19.89
CA ILE A 370 -11.03 22.97 19.53
C ILE A 370 -11.90 22.47 18.36
N GLU A 371 -13.10 23.03 18.23
CA GLU A 371 -14.07 22.79 17.15
C GLU A 371 -13.56 23.20 15.76
N ARG A 372 -12.48 23.99 15.67
CA ARG A 372 -11.83 24.30 14.40
C ARG A 372 -10.89 23.19 13.93
N PHE A 373 -10.37 22.40 14.87
CA PHE A 373 -9.34 21.39 14.61
C PHE A 373 -9.91 19.99 14.44
N ILE A 374 -11.05 19.70 15.05
CA ILE A 374 -11.60 18.34 15.08
C ILE A 374 -12.83 18.23 14.18
N PRO A 375 -12.84 17.30 13.21
CA PRO A 375 -14.01 17.01 12.40
C PRO A 375 -15.21 16.55 13.26
N PRO A 376 -16.45 16.95 12.93
CA PRO A 376 -17.60 16.71 13.80
C PRO A 376 -18.00 15.22 13.92
N LYS A 377 -17.72 14.38 12.92
CA LYS A 377 -18.05 12.95 12.90
C LYS A 377 -16.87 12.04 13.23
N ILE A 378 -15.79 12.60 13.75
CA ILE A 378 -14.60 11.81 14.07
C ILE A 378 -14.96 10.70 15.07
N THR A 379 -14.53 9.47 14.78
CA THR A 379 -14.65 8.33 15.70
C THR A 379 -13.30 7.94 16.28
N THR A 380 -12.24 8.06 15.47
CA THR A 380 -10.87 7.70 15.83
C THR A 380 -9.91 8.83 15.49
N LEU A 381 -9.25 9.39 16.51
CA LEU A 381 -8.20 10.39 16.39
C LEU A 381 -6.84 9.75 16.74
N MET A 382 -5.90 9.75 15.80
CA MET A 382 -4.55 9.22 16.00
C MET A 382 -3.52 10.32 15.81
N LEU A 383 -2.68 10.55 16.82
CA LEU A 383 -1.75 11.67 16.84
C LEU A 383 -0.32 11.16 16.99
N ASP A 384 0.52 11.43 15.98
CA ASP A 384 1.96 11.19 16.07
C ASP A 384 2.66 12.34 16.81
N VAL A 385 3.44 12.01 17.83
CA VAL A 385 4.18 12.98 18.63
C VAL A 385 5.67 12.67 18.47
N PRO A 386 6.38 13.37 17.57
CA PRO A 386 7.83 13.26 17.49
C PRO A 386 8.46 13.74 18.80
N GLN A 387 9.50 13.05 19.29
CA GLN A 387 10.25 13.49 20.48
C GLN A 387 10.74 14.94 20.37
N GLU A 388 11.28 15.34 19.21
CA GLU A 388 11.77 16.70 19.00
C GLU A 388 10.66 17.75 19.09
N SER A 389 9.42 17.36 18.75
CA SER A 389 8.25 18.21 18.95
C SER A 389 7.86 18.27 20.42
N ALA A 390 8.01 17.20 21.20
CA ALA A 390 7.69 17.21 22.63
C ALA A 390 8.58 18.20 23.42
N ASP A 391 9.86 18.34 23.06
CA ASP A 391 10.77 19.29 23.70
C ASP A 391 10.44 20.76 23.36
N ARG A 392 9.90 21.00 22.15
CA ARG A 392 9.68 22.36 21.61
C ARG A 392 8.25 22.86 21.76
N ILE A 393 7.29 21.98 21.56
CA ILE A 393 5.89 22.23 21.88
C ILE A 393 5.88 22.25 23.40
N SER A 394 5.79 23.44 23.98
CA SER A 394 5.70 23.57 25.42
C SER A 394 4.63 22.58 25.91
N GLY A 395 4.93 21.79 26.95
CA GLY A 395 3.96 20.82 27.50
C GLY A 395 2.57 21.44 27.66
N ARG A 396 2.52 22.75 27.94
CA ARG A 396 1.31 23.59 27.96
C ARG A 396 0.41 23.51 26.73
N CYS A 397 0.94 23.51 25.49
CA CYS A 397 0.10 23.45 24.29
C CYS A 397 -0.52 22.05 24.13
N PHE A 398 0.26 21.01 24.41
CA PHE A 398 -0.21 19.64 24.40
C PHE A 398 -1.27 19.42 25.49
N ASP A 399 -0.97 19.80 26.75
CA ASP A 399 -1.89 19.76 27.89
C ASP A 399 -3.19 20.50 27.56
N TRP A 400 -3.07 21.73 27.06
CA TRP A 400 -4.21 22.56 26.71
C TRP A 400 -5.11 21.86 25.69
N PHE A 401 -4.53 21.26 24.63
CA PHE A 401 -5.30 20.61 23.58
C PHE A 401 -6.14 19.46 24.13
N PHE A 402 -5.53 18.53 24.89
CA PHE A 402 -6.27 17.37 25.42
C PHE A 402 -7.26 17.76 26.50
N LEU A 403 -6.94 18.74 27.35
CA LEU A 403 -7.88 19.29 28.32
C LEU A 403 -9.05 19.99 27.65
N ALA A 404 -8.81 20.76 26.58
CA ALA A 404 -9.85 21.42 25.80
C ALA A 404 -10.74 20.40 25.09
N LEU A 405 -10.15 19.36 24.48
CA LEU A 405 -10.87 18.27 23.84
C LEU A 405 -11.73 17.49 24.84
N CYS A 406 -11.20 17.15 26.02
CA CYS A 406 -11.96 16.48 27.06
C CYS A 406 -13.14 17.34 27.54
N ARG A 407 -12.93 18.64 27.77
CA ARG A 407 -14.02 19.57 28.14
C ARG A 407 -15.09 19.67 27.06
N ALA A 408 -14.69 19.68 25.80
CA ALA A 408 -15.61 19.65 24.67
C ALA A 408 -16.44 18.35 24.65
N CYS A 409 -15.82 17.19 24.85
CA CYS A 409 -16.51 15.91 24.97
C CYS A 409 -17.52 15.90 26.13
N LEU A 410 -17.13 16.39 27.32
CA LEU A 410 -18.03 16.54 28.47
C LEU A 410 -19.20 17.49 28.20
N ALA A 411 -18.99 18.51 27.37
CA ALA A 411 -20.04 19.44 26.93
C ALA A 411 -20.95 18.85 25.84
N GLY A 412 -20.80 17.57 25.49
CA GLY A 412 -21.57 16.90 24.45
C GLY A 412 -21.14 17.25 23.02
N GLN A 413 -19.97 17.87 22.84
CA GLN A 413 -19.35 18.02 21.53
C GLN A 413 -18.64 16.70 21.14
N PHE A 414 -18.51 16.41 19.85
CA PHE A 414 -17.84 15.20 19.34
C PHE A 414 -18.38 13.87 19.91
N LEU A 415 -19.72 13.72 19.99
CA LEU A 415 -20.38 12.49 20.49
C LEU A 415 -19.97 11.21 19.75
N ALA A 416 -19.48 11.34 18.51
CA ALA A 416 -19.00 10.24 17.70
C ALA A 416 -17.60 9.75 18.10
N LEU A 417 -16.80 10.56 18.81
CA LEU A 417 -15.43 10.23 19.17
C LEU A 417 -15.44 9.08 20.16
N LYS A 418 -14.78 7.97 19.81
CA LYS A 418 -14.68 6.77 20.63
C LYS A 418 -13.25 6.42 20.99
N LYS A 419 -12.28 6.84 20.19
CA LYS A 419 -10.88 6.48 20.38
C LYS A 419 -9.94 7.65 20.11
N ILE A 420 -9.03 7.87 21.05
CA ILE A 420 -7.85 8.71 20.92
C ILE A 420 -6.62 7.80 21.10
N CYS A 421 -5.70 7.84 20.14
CA CYS A 421 -4.44 7.11 20.22
C CYS A 421 -3.27 8.07 20.01
N ILE A 422 -2.35 8.12 20.96
CA ILE A 422 -1.13 8.91 20.87
C ILE A 422 0.02 7.97 20.54
N ARG A 423 0.72 8.24 19.43
CA ARG A 423 1.91 7.50 19.03
C ARG A 423 3.14 8.35 19.30
N TYR A 424 3.81 8.08 20.41
CA TYR A 424 5.00 8.81 20.83
C TYR A 424 6.24 8.18 20.22
N HIS A 425 7.06 8.92 19.48
CA HIS A 425 8.27 8.40 18.86
C HIS A 425 9.49 8.84 19.66
N GLU A 426 10.07 7.92 20.44
CA GLU A 426 11.21 8.17 21.31
C GLU A 426 12.51 7.62 20.73
N THR A 427 13.61 8.36 20.90
CA THR A 427 14.97 7.87 20.71
C THR A 427 15.59 7.51 22.06
N LEU A 428 16.32 6.38 22.12
CA LEU A 428 16.85 5.72 23.33
C LEU A 428 17.74 6.59 24.27
N SER A 429 17.99 7.85 23.98
CA SER A 429 19.00 8.68 24.67
C SER A 429 18.49 9.54 25.83
N GLY A 430 17.20 9.53 26.18
CA GLY A 430 16.64 10.41 27.21
C GLY A 430 15.74 9.70 28.23
N SER A 431 15.61 10.28 29.42
CA SER A 431 14.52 9.95 30.35
C SER A 431 13.23 10.55 29.79
N LEU A 432 12.22 9.70 29.60
CA LEU A 432 10.92 10.07 29.08
C LEU A 432 10.13 10.89 30.11
N GLU A 433 10.46 12.17 30.27
CA GLU A 433 9.62 13.13 31.00
C GLU A 433 8.50 13.60 30.07
N LEU A 434 7.53 12.73 29.85
CA LEU A 434 6.25 13.15 29.29
C LEU A 434 5.65 14.10 30.32
N GLY A 435 5.62 15.39 30.03
CA GLY A 435 5.02 16.42 30.89
C GLY A 435 3.51 16.25 31.12
N LEU A 436 2.97 15.07 30.82
CA LEU A 436 1.56 14.71 30.82
C LEU A 436 1.32 13.57 31.80
N ASP A 437 0.34 13.79 32.65
CA ASP A 437 -0.27 12.72 33.43
C ASP A 437 -1.24 11.93 32.53
N PHE A 438 -0.70 10.97 31.76
CA PHE A 438 -1.50 10.14 30.87
C PHE A 438 -2.53 9.28 31.60
N VAL A 439 -2.26 8.92 32.85
CA VAL A 439 -3.22 8.18 33.69
C VAL A 439 -4.44 9.08 33.94
N LYS A 440 -4.20 10.32 34.37
CA LYS A 440 -5.28 11.30 34.56
C LYS A 440 -6.03 11.61 33.27
N LEU A 441 -5.35 11.80 32.14
CA LEU A 441 -6.03 12.01 30.84
C LEU A 441 -6.89 10.81 30.46
N ARG A 442 -6.40 9.59 30.67
CA ARG A 442 -7.15 8.36 30.41
C ARG A 442 -8.42 8.29 31.26
N GLU A 443 -8.34 8.58 32.56
CA GLU A 443 -9.51 8.64 33.44
C GLU A 443 -10.52 9.71 32.99
N MET A 444 -10.03 10.90 32.61
CA MET A 444 -10.87 11.99 32.13
C MET A 444 -11.62 11.64 30.84
N PHE A 445 -10.97 11.00 29.87
CA PHE A 445 -11.61 10.57 28.62
C PHE A 445 -12.53 9.35 28.83
N LEU A 446 -12.17 8.44 29.75
CA LEU A 446 -13.03 7.32 30.10
C LEU A 446 -14.37 7.79 30.69
N ALA A 447 -14.38 8.89 31.45
CA ALA A 447 -15.61 9.53 31.93
C ALA A 447 -16.52 10.04 30.81
N CYS A 448 -15.99 10.18 29.58
CA CYS A 448 -16.72 10.57 28.38
C CYS A 448 -17.05 9.38 27.45
N ASP A 449 -16.81 8.13 27.87
CA ASP A 449 -16.89 6.93 27.00
C ASP A 449 -15.93 7.00 25.78
N VAL A 450 -14.73 7.58 26.00
CA VAL A 450 -13.66 7.67 25.00
C VAL A 450 -12.43 6.89 25.48
N SER A 451 -11.98 5.92 24.69
CA SER A 451 -10.72 5.20 24.98
C SER A 451 -9.53 6.10 24.66
N PHE A 452 -8.59 6.21 25.59
CA PHE A 452 -7.36 6.98 25.42
C PHE A 452 -6.15 6.06 25.54
N ASP A 453 -5.53 5.76 24.41
CA ASP A 453 -4.40 4.84 24.28
C ASP A 453 -3.10 5.62 24.01
N VAL A 454 -2.01 5.19 24.63
CA VAL A 454 -0.66 5.72 24.36
C VAL A 454 0.24 4.57 23.91
N CYS A 455 0.82 4.73 22.72
CA CYS A 455 1.76 3.80 22.12
C CYS A 455 3.14 4.48 22.03
N VAL A 456 4.13 3.96 22.75
CA VAL A 456 5.50 4.47 22.69
C VAL A 456 6.31 3.64 21.68
N TYR A 457 6.79 4.28 20.63
CA TYR A 457 7.66 3.71 19.60
C TYR A 457 9.11 4.10 19.89
N ILE A 458 9.90 3.13 20.37
CA ILE A 458 11.32 3.32 20.62
C ILE A 458 12.10 3.07 19.32
N LEU A 459 12.61 4.14 18.72
CA LEU A 459 13.42 4.08 17.50
C LEU A 459 14.88 3.76 17.86
N HIS A 460 15.35 2.57 17.47
CA HIS A 460 16.72 2.14 17.69
C HIS A 460 17.68 2.79 16.67
N GLN A 461 18.28 3.94 17.01
CA GLN A 461 19.17 4.71 16.11
C GLN A 461 20.33 3.89 15.50
N ALA A 462 20.82 2.86 16.19
CA ALA A 462 21.93 2.04 15.70
C ALA A 462 21.58 1.23 14.43
N GLU A 463 20.30 0.92 14.19
CA GLU A 463 19.88 0.21 12.96
C GLU A 463 19.72 1.15 11.76
N MET A 464 19.29 2.41 11.99
CA MET A 464 19.15 3.42 10.94
C MET A 464 20.48 3.75 10.24
N LYS A 465 21.60 3.77 10.97
CA LYS A 465 22.93 4.03 10.39
C LYS A 465 23.52 2.84 9.63
N ARG A 466 23.16 1.60 9.99
CA ARG A 466 23.74 0.37 9.41
C ARG A 466 22.93 -0.22 8.26
N ARG A 467 21.62 0.06 8.19
CA ARG A 467 20.75 -0.45 7.13
C ARG A 467 20.13 0.74 6.40
N LYS A 468 20.42 0.91 5.10
CA LYS A 468 19.63 1.75 4.17
C LYS A 468 18.16 1.28 4.01
N CYS A 469 17.71 0.36 4.88
CA CYS A 469 16.36 -0.17 4.97
C CYS A 469 15.91 -0.06 6.42
N SER A 470 14.99 0.86 6.67
CA SER A 470 14.30 1.04 7.95
C SER A 470 13.46 -0.19 8.28
N HIS A 471 13.95 -1.04 9.18
CA HIS A 471 13.09 -1.95 9.93
C HIS A 471 12.84 -1.29 11.28
N THR A 472 11.59 -0.94 11.54
CA THR A 472 11.16 -0.42 12.84
C THR A 472 10.80 -1.61 13.72
N VAL A 473 11.58 -1.86 14.77
CA VAL A 473 11.17 -2.79 15.83
C VAL A 473 10.15 -2.05 16.71
N ILE A 474 8.90 -2.49 16.69
CA ILE A 474 7.82 -1.89 17.49
C ILE A 474 7.78 -2.61 18.83
N TYR A 475 8.18 -1.94 19.90
CA TYR A 475 7.81 -2.36 21.25
C TYR A 475 6.46 -1.72 21.56
N THR A 476 5.37 -2.48 21.47
CA THR A 476 4.09 -2.00 21.99
C THR A 476 4.14 -2.16 23.51
N VAL A 477 4.59 -1.12 24.21
CA VAL A 477 4.29 -0.99 25.64
C VAL A 477 2.85 -0.53 25.71
N SER A 478 1.92 -1.47 25.60
CA SER A 478 0.57 -1.24 26.10
C SER A 478 0.74 -1.03 27.60
N MET A 479 0.56 0.20 28.09
CA MET A 479 0.39 0.40 29.52
C MET A 479 -0.96 -0.22 29.91
N ILE A 480 -0.96 -1.53 30.08
CA ILE A 480 -2.01 -2.28 30.76
C ILE A 480 -1.70 -2.09 32.24
N SER A 481 -2.17 -0.96 32.79
CA SER A 481 -2.39 -0.80 34.23
C SER A 481 -3.83 -1.18 34.53
#